data_AF-A0A4Y2IWR3-F1
#
_entry.id   AF-A0A4Y2IWR3-F1
#
_cell.length_a   1.000
_cell.length_b   1.000
_cell.length_c   1.000
_cell.angle_alpha   90.00
_cell.angle_beta   90.00
_cell.angle_gamma   90.00
#
_symmetry.space_group_name_H-M   'P 1'
#
loop_
_entity.id
_entity.type
_entity.pdbx_description
1 polymer ?
#
loop_
_entity_poly.entity_id
_entity_poly.type
_entity_poly.pdbx_seq_one_letter_code
_entity_poly.pdbx_strand_id
1 'polypeptide(L)'
;MLGDFETPVVIGNAEKPRCFKNIDVRNLSVSWKSNKKAWMSTEIMSDWLVEFDNKMKKKRKIILFMDNATSHPDDLKLKNINLVFLPPNTSSMLQPLD
;
A
#
# COMPACT_ATOMS: atom_id res chain seq x y z
N MET A 1 7.33 -19.65 4.12
CA MET A 1 6.57 -18.88 5.13
C MET A 1 5.10 -18.95 4.72
N LEU A 2 4.21 -19.44 5.59
CA LEU A 2 2.78 -19.60 5.28
C LEU A 2 2.10 -18.26 5.55
N GLY A 3 1.87 -17.44 4.51
CA GLY A 3 1.20 -16.15 4.64
C GLY A 3 0.43 -15.81 3.36
N ASP A 4 -0.63 -15.03 3.51
CA ASP A 4 -1.36 -14.46 2.37
C ASP A 4 -0.51 -13.35 1.75
N PHE A 5 -0.40 -13.36 0.43
CA PHE A 5 0.22 -12.26 -0.33
C PHE A 5 -0.85 -11.30 -0.83
N GLU A 6 -0.58 -10.01 -0.68
CA GLU A 6 -1.39 -8.96 -1.31
C GLU A 6 -0.84 -8.61 -2.69
N THR A 7 -1.73 -8.14 -3.57
CA THR A 7 -1.35 -7.65 -4.89
C THR A 7 -0.41 -6.46 -4.73
N PRO A 8 0.80 -6.47 -5.31
CA PRO A 8 1.74 -5.37 -5.16
C PRO A 8 1.22 -4.11 -5.87
N VAL A 9 1.42 -2.97 -5.24
CA VAL A 9 1.22 -1.65 -5.86
C VAL A 9 2.53 -1.25 -6.53
N VAL A 10 2.48 -0.99 -7.83
CA VAL A 10 3.63 -0.54 -8.62
C VAL A 10 3.38 0.88 -9.08
N ILE A 11 4.32 1.79 -8.78
CA ILE A 11 4.19 3.21 -9.08
C ILE A 11 5.20 3.59 -10.16
N GLY A 12 4.72 4.13 -11.28
CA GLY A 12 5.56 4.63 -12.36
C GLY A 12 5.36 6.12 -12.65
N ASN A 13 6.23 6.68 -13.49
CA ASN A 13 6.12 8.08 -13.90
C ASN A 13 4.97 8.33 -14.87
N ALA A 14 4.72 7.37 -15.77
CA ALA A 14 3.71 7.48 -16.80
C ALA A 14 2.44 6.73 -16.37
N GLU A 15 1.28 7.34 -16.59
CA GLU A 15 -0.02 6.69 -16.39
C GLU A 15 -0.15 5.43 -17.26
N LYS A 16 0.31 5.52 -18.52
CA LYS A 16 0.41 4.38 -19.43
C LYS A 16 1.79 4.32 -20.08
N PRO A 17 2.76 3.58 -19.49
CA PRO A 17 4.06 3.32 -20.09
C PRO A 17 3.95 2.71 -21.49
N ARG A 18 4.95 2.98 -22.35
CA ARG A 18 5.01 2.41 -23.71
C ARG A 18 5.03 0.88 -23.72
N CYS A 19 5.59 0.24 -22.69
CA CYS A 19 5.58 -1.21 -22.56
C CYS A 19 4.18 -1.81 -22.32
N PHE A 20 3.20 -1.01 -21.88
CA PHE A 20 1.79 -1.44 -21.74
C PHE A 20 0.97 -1.22 -23.01
N LYS A 21 1.63 -0.93 -24.14
CA LYS A 21 0.94 -0.85 -25.43
C LYS A 21 0.28 -2.20 -25.72
N ASN A 22 -1.02 -2.18 -25.99
CA ASN A 22 -1.86 -3.36 -26.23
C ASN A 22 -1.96 -4.35 -25.04
N ILE A 23 -1.56 -3.94 -23.84
CA ILE A 23 -1.75 -4.71 -22.61
C ILE A 23 -2.88 -4.06 -21.81
N ASP A 24 -3.86 -4.85 -21.39
CA ASP A 24 -4.79 -4.43 -20.35
C ASP A 24 -4.12 -4.61 -18.99
N VAL A 25 -3.78 -3.49 -18.35
CA VAL A 25 -3.09 -3.47 -17.05
C VAL A 25 -3.89 -4.20 -15.98
N ARG A 26 -5.22 -4.29 -16.12
CA ARG A 26 -6.10 -5.01 -15.19
C ARG A 26 -5.91 -6.52 -15.25
N ASN A 27 -5.32 -7.04 -16.32
CA ASN A 27 -4.98 -8.46 -16.46
C ASN A 27 -3.61 -8.78 -15.84
N LEU A 28 -2.85 -7.77 -15.42
CA LEU A 28 -1.61 -7.97 -14.69
C LEU A 28 -1.91 -8.24 -13.21
N SER A 29 -1.10 -9.06 -12.57
CA SER A 29 -1.18 -9.35 -11.14
C SER A 29 -0.56 -8.22 -10.28
N VAL A 30 -0.76 -6.97 -10.68
CA VAL A 30 -0.24 -5.77 -10.00
C VAL A 30 -1.29 -4.66 -10.03
N SER A 31 -1.29 -3.80 -9.02
CA SER A 31 -2.05 -2.55 -9.04
C SER A 31 -1.12 -1.43 -9.54
N TRP A 32 -1.34 -0.96 -10.76
CA TRP A 32 -0.53 0.12 -11.33
C TRP A 32 -1.07 1.49 -10.91
N LYS A 33 -0.18 2.33 -10.40
CA LYS A 33 -0.44 3.74 -10.10
C LYS A 33 0.63 4.60 -10.77
N SER A 34 0.37 5.89 -10.93
CA SER A 34 1.36 6.79 -11.52
C SER A 34 1.34 8.17 -10.89
N ASN A 35 2.53 8.73 -10.69
CA ASN A 35 2.72 10.14 -10.38
C ASN A 35 4.08 10.60 -10.92
N LYS A 36 4.32 11.93 -10.95
CA LYS A 36 5.53 12.50 -11.58
C LYS A 36 6.86 12.01 -10.99
N LYS A 37 6.86 11.51 -9.75
CA LYS A 37 8.07 11.07 -9.04
C LYS A 37 8.25 9.55 -9.04
N ALA A 38 7.24 8.77 -9.43
CA ALA A 38 7.15 7.33 -9.21
C ALA A 38 7.36 6.91 -7.75
N TRP A 39 6.92 7.73 -6.79
CA TRP A 39 7.09 7.45 -5.35
C TRP A 39 5.75 7.17 -4.69
N MET A 40 5.77 6.56 -3.52
CA MET A 40 4.59 6.48 -2.66
C MET A 40 4.12 7.89 -2.29
N SER A 41 2.81 8.10 -2.29
CA SER A 41 2.18 9.33 -1.81
C SER A 41 1.08 9.00 -0.82
N THR A 42 0.68 9.98 -0.01
CA THR A 42 -0.40 9.82 0.97
C THR A 42 -1.70 9.43 0.29
N GLU A 43 -1.99 9.95 -0.91
CA GLU A 43 -3.20 9.56 -1.66
C GLU A 43 -3.15 8.08 -2.06
N ILE A 44 -2.02 7.62 -2.63
CA ILE A 44 -1.87 6.23 -3.07
C ILE A 44 -1.95 5.26 -1.88
N MET A 45 -1.29 5.60 -0.76
CA MET A 45 -1.34 4.79 0.45
C MET A 45 -2.75 4.74 1.05
N SER A 46 -3.45 5.89 1.08
CA SER A 46 -4.82 5.96 1.61
C SER A 46 -5.79 5.13 0.77
N ASP A 47 -5.72 5.22 -0.56
CA ASP A 47 -6.52 4.39 -1.46
C ASP A 47 -6.30 2.90 -1.18
N TRP A 48 -5.03 2.49 -1.09
CA TRP A 48 -4.68 1.09 -0.81
C TRP A 48 -5.20 0.62 0.55
N LEU A 49 -5.06 1.44 1.59
CA LEU A 49 -5.54 1.14 2.94
C LEU A 49 -7.07 0.97 2.99
N VAL A 50 -7.81 1.81 2.27
CA VAL A 50 -9.28 1.70 2.17
C VAL A 50 -9.70 0.44 1.43
N GLU A 51 -9.04 0.10 0.32
CA GLU A 51 -9.28 -1.16 -0.39
C GLU A 51 -8.98 -2.38 0.49
N PHE A 52 -7.87 -2.33 1.21
CA PHE A 52 -7.44 -3.38 2.11
C PHE A 52 -8.38 -3.54 3.32
N ASP A 53 -8.88 -2.45 3.90
CA ASP A 53 -9.89 -2.49 4.96
C ASP A 53 -11.19 -3.16 4.50
N ASN A 54 -11.63 -2.84 3.28
CA ASN A 54 -12.80 -3.47 2.67
C ASN A 54 -12.58 -4.97 2.39
N LYS A 55 -11.37 -5.38 2.04
CA LYS A 55 -11.00 -6.80 1.91
C LYS A 55 -11.05 -7.51 3.25
N MET A 56 -10.54 -6.86 4.31
CA MET A 56 -10.53 -7.41 5.67
C MET A 56 -11.92 -7.51 6.27
N LYS A 57 -12.84 -6.58 5.96
CA LYS A 57 -14.26 -6.65 6.34
C LYS A 57 -14.90 -8.02 6.06
N LYS A 58 -14.51 -8.68 4.96
CA LYS A 58 -15.06 -9.98 4.55
C LYS A 58 -14.38 -11.18 5.24
N LYS A 59 -13.26 -10.96 5.92
CA LYS A 59 -12.41 -12.03 6.49
C LYS A 59 -12.28 -11.91 8.01
N ARG A 60 -11.71 -10.80 8.51
CA ARG A 60 -11.29 -10.62 9.91
C ARG A 60 -10.94 -9.16 10.21
N LYS A 61 -10.86 -8.80 11.49
CA LYS A 61 -10.20 -7.57 11.94
C LYS A 61 -8.71 -7.81 12.17
N ILE A 62 -7.87 -6.84 11.83
CA ILE A 62 -6.41 -6.96 11.93
C ILE A 62 -5.77 -5.71 12.53
N ILE A 63 -4.54 -5.87 13.01
CA ILE A 63 -3.63 -4.76 13.33
C ILE A 63 -2.60 -4.71 12.20
N LEU A 64 -2.35 -3.52 11.66
CA LEU A 64 -1.32 -3.28 10.65
C LEU A 64 -0.28 -2.33 11.24
N PHE A 65 0.97 -2.80 11.29
CA PHE A 65 2.11 -2.01 11.76
C PHE A 65 2.76 -1.28 10.59
N MET A 66 3.04 0.02 10.76
CA MET A 66 3.67 0.87 9.75
C MET A 66 4.78 1.71 10.39
N ASP A 67 5.82 2.07 9.63
CA ASP A 67 6.79 3.10 10.02
C ASP A 67 6.21 4.51 9.82
N ASN A 68 6.94 5.53 10.25
CA ASN A 68 6.49 6.93 10.24
C ASN A 68 6.83 7.67 8.93
N ALA A 69 6.74 7.00 7.78
CA ALA A 69 6.97 7.64 6.49
C ALA A 69 5.93 8.74 6.24
N THR A 70 6.34 9.85 5.62
CA THR A 70 5.47 11.00 5.34
C THR A 70 4.31 10.68 4.39
N SER A 71 4.42 9.58 3.64
CA SER A 71 3.34 9.08 2.78
C SER A 71 2.27 8.29 3.54
N HIS A 72 2.40 8.08 4.84
CA HIS A 72 1.39 7.36 5.62
C HIS A 72 0.36 8.34 6.19
N PRO A 73 -0.95 8.06 6.05
CA PRO A 73 -1.98 8.95 6.54
C PRO A 73 -2.17 8.79 8.06
N ASP A 74 -2.13 9.91 8.79
CA ASP A 74 -2.28 9.91 10.25
C ASP A 74 -3.75 9.90 10.70
N ASP A 75 -4.69 10.31 9.83
CA ASP A 75 -6.10 10.57 10.18
C ASP A 75 -7.11 9.66 9.46
N LEU A 76 -6.62 8.60 8.80
CA LEU A 76 -7.48 7.69 8.04
C LEU A 76 -8.32 6.80 8.97
N LYS A 77 -9.64 6.96 8.90
CA LYS A 77 -10.60 6.18 9.71
C LYS A 77 -10.94 4.85 9.04
N LEU A 78 -10.30 3.78 9.49
CA LEU A 78 -10.56 2.40 9.04
C LEU A 78 -11.46 1.65 10.05
N LYS A 79 -12.23 0.65 9.59
CA LYS A 79 -13.21 -0.06 10.43
C LYS A 79 -12.76 -1.44 10.89
N ASN A 80 -11.93 -2.09 10.08
CA ASN A 80 -11.50 -3.48 10.22
C ASN A 80 -9.99 -3.57 10.46
N ILE A 81 -9.26 -2.53 10.09
CA ILE A 81 -7.82 -2.40 10.32
C ILE A 81 -7.60 -1.37 11.43
N ASN A 82 -6.83 -1.77 12.44
CA ASN A 82 -6.23 -0.83 13.38
C ASN A 82 -4.81 -0.51 12.92
N LEU A 83 -4.55 0.74 12.54
CA LEU A 83 -3.23 1.20 12.15
C LEU A 83 -2.42 1.51 13.41
N VAL A 84 -1.22 0.93 13.51
CA VAL A 84 -0.29 1.20 14.61
C VAL A 84 1.04 1.62 14.02
N PHE A 85 1.46 2.83 14.35
CA PHE A 85 2.76 3.35 13.94
C PHE A 85 3.85 2.91 14.93
N LEU A 86 4.98 2.47 14.39
CA LEU A 86 6.16 2.16 15.18
C LEU A 86 6.76 3.44 15.78
N PRO A 87 7.51 3.37 16.89
CA PRO A 87 8.16 4.55 17.46
C PRO A 87 9.12 5.21 16.44
N PRO A 88 9.26 6.54 16.46
CA PRO A 88 10.22 7.24 15.60
C PRO A 88 11.65 6.70 15.77
N ASN A 89 12.43 6.69 14.68
CA ASN A 89 13.83 6.25 14.66
C ASN A 89 14.05 4.77 15.05
N THR A 90 13.05 3.90 14.88
CA THR A 90 13.19 2.45 15.15
C THR A 90 13.16 1.58 13.91
N SER A 91 13.11 2.17 12.71
CA SER A 91 12.91 1.44 11.45
C SER A 91 13.91 0.30 11.27
N SER A 92 15.21 0.58 11.40
CA SER A 92 16.28 -0.42 11.23
C SER A 92 16.32 -1.53 12.29
N MET A 93 15.62 -1.38 13.41
CA MET A 93 15.62 -2.34 14.52
C MET A 93 14.33 -3.14 14.62
N LEU A 94 13.19 -2.53 14.30
CA LEU A 94 11.85 -3.08 14.55
C LEU A 94 11.06 -3.35 13.27
N GLN A 95 11.44 -2.74 12.14
CA GLN A 95 10.68 -2.86 10.91
C GLN A 95 11.28 -3.99 10.07
N PRO A 96 10.58 -5.13 9.90
CA PRO A 96 11.13 -6.31 9.24
C PRO A 96 11.27 -6.15 7.71
N LEU A 97 10.86 -5.00 7.17
CA LEU A 97 10.88 -4.66 5.75
C LEU A 97 11.86 -3.53 5.43
N ASP A 98 12.73 -3.19 6.38
CA ASP A 98 13.87 -2.27 6.24
C ASP A 98 15.17 -3.04 5.94
#